data_AF-A0A7U3UTC7-F1
#
_entry.id   AF-A0A7U3UTC7-F1
#
_cell.length_a   1.000
_cell.length_b   1.000
_cell.length_c   1.000
_cell.angle_alpha   90.00
_cell.angle_beta   90.00
_cell.angle_gamma   90.00
#
_symmetry.space_group_name_H-M   'P 1'
#
loop_
_entity.id
_entity.type
_entity.pdbx_description
1 polymer ?
#
loop_
_entity_poly.entity_id
_entity_poly.type
_entity_poly.pdbx_seq_one_letter_code
_entity_poly.pdbx_strand_id
1 'polypeptide(L)'
;MSPTTLLTNPTTTRPPEPDSTMTPPPAEHAPCTWTVTTVEGITLTGTQPDWSMDNPSDTGMTLAQAIDYLRGYAHYTMLPVDPVLPPATLDTDINGTRVRESTSMMFAAQIACHPYAQQPHERVPTASLTIVDAWDFEGLTPADLARFATQIRTQADYFESTVLPDLITAREDWAARHPAAPASSPSKAEPP
;
A
#
# COMPACT_ATOMS: atom_id res chain seq x y z
N MET A 1 0.28 -30.37 75.59
CA MET A 1 -0.39 -29.69 74.47
C MET A 1 0.66 -28.81 73.81
N SER A 2 1.20 -29.26 72.68
CA SER A 2 2.30 -28.61 71.98
C SER A 2 1.80 -28.18 70.60
N PRO A 3 2.18 -26.98 70.11
CA PRO A 3 1.68 -26.43 68.85
C PRO A 3 2.36 -27.07 67.64
N THR A 4 1.56 -27.40 66.63
CA THR A 4 2.04 -27.74 65.28
C THR A 4 2.24 -26.45 64.49
N THR A 5 3.50 -26.10 64.29
CA THR A 5 3.92 -24.99 63.41
C THR A 5 3.81 -25.43 61.95
N LEU A 6 3.02 -24.72 61.16
CA LEU A 6 2.97 -24.83 59.70
C LEU A 6 4.22 -24.17 59.10
N LEU A 7 5.02 -24.95 58.38
CA LEU A 7 6.14 -24.48 57.58
C LEU A 7 5.56 -23.77 56.34
N THR A 8 5.70 -22.45 56.25
CA THR A 8 5.42 -21.68 55.04
C THR A 8 6.68 -21.65 54.19
N ASN A 9 6.60 -22.16 52.95
CA ASN A 9 7.65 -21.96 51.95
C ASN A 9 7.75 -20.46 51.62
N PRO A 10 8.93 -19.84 51.65
CA PRO A 10 9.10 -18.53 51.04
C PRO A 10 8.96 -18.67 49.52
N THR A 11 7.96 -17.99 48.98
CA THR A 11 7.88 -17.72 47.54
C THR A 11 9.08 -16.86 47.18
N THR A 12 10.08 -17.45 46.54
CA THR A 12 11.16 -16.69 45.90
C THR A 12 10.55 -15.91 44.75
N THR A 13 10.28 -14.63 44.99
CA THR A 13 9.92 -13.64 43.97
C THR A 13 11.09 -13.53 43.00
N ARG A 14 10.98 -14.23 41.86
CA ARG A 14 11.82 -13.96 40.69
C ARG A 14 11.56 -12.50 40.27
N PRO A 15 12.59 -11.66 40.09
CA PRO A 15 12.42 -10.31 39.56
C PRO A 15 11.71 -10.38 38.20
N PRO A 16 10.81 -9.43 37.86
CA PRO A 16 10.30 -9.35 36.51
C PRO A 16 11.49 -9.24 35.55
N GLU A 17 11.54 -10.12 34.56
CA GLU A 17 12.40 -9.92 33.40
C GLU A 17 12.06 -8.55 32.83
N PRO A 18 13.06 -7.71 32.47
CA PRO A 18 12.76 -6.49 31.77
C PRO A 18 11.98 -6.88 30.51
N ASP A 19 10.75 -6.37 30.44
CA ASP A 19 9.91 -6.44 29.26
C ASP A 19 10.81 -6.25 28.05
N SER A 20 10.74 -7.22 27.14
CA SER A 20 11.36 -7.12 25.83
C SER A 20 11.03 -5.75 25.31
N THR A 21 12.05 -4.89 25.25
CA THR A 21 11.95 -3.53 24.78
C THR A 21 11.21 -3.60 23.45
N MET A 22 9.96 -3.16 23.48
CA MET A 22 9.20 -2.75 22.32
C MET A 22 10.13 -1.76 21.64
N THR A 23 10.79 -2.24 20.58
CA THR A 23 11.65 -1.40 19.76
C THR A 23 10.76 -0.26 19.32
N PRO A 24 11.12 1.01 19.58
CA PRO A 24 10.35 2.12 19.03
C PRO A 24 10.23 1.90 17.52
N PRO A 25 9.08 2.20 16.88
CA PRO A 25 8.96 2.09 15.43
C PRO A 25 10.18 2.80 14.80
N PRO A 26 10.82 2.21 13.77
CA PRO A 26 12.01 2.80 13.18
C PRO A 26 11.76 4.29 12.87
N ALA A 27 12.73 5.12 13.26
CA ALA A 27 12.76 6.53 12.92
C ALA A 27 12.53 6.70 11.42
N GLU A 28 11.71 7.69 11.06
CA GLU A 28 11.52 8.27 9.73
C GLU A 28 12.35 7.58 8.64
N HIS A 29 11.71 6.67 7.89
CA HIS A 29 12.37 5.89 6.85
C HIS A 29 13.03 6.86 5.87
N ALA A 30 14.36 6.78 5.78
CA ALA A 30 15.12 7.55 4.80
C ALA A 30 14.96 6.91 3.40
N PRO A 31 14.92 7.71 2.32
CA PRO A 31 14.76 7.21 0.97
C PRO A 31 15.78 6.10 0.67
N CYS A 32 15.26 4.92 0.34
CA CYS A 32 16.10 3.76 0.03
C CYS A 32 16.59 3.88 -1.41
N THR A 33 17.86 3.56 -1.67
CA THR A 33 18.38 3.47 -3.05
C THR A 33 18.20 2.04 -3.54
N TRP A 34 17.66 1.87 -4.74
CA TRP A 34 17.60 0.57 -5.40
C TRP A 34 18.76 0.42 -6.39
N THR A 35 19.17 -0.82 -6.65
CA THR A 35 20.29 -1.14 -7.55
C THR A 35 20.00 -2.37 -8.39
N VAL A 36 20.10 -2.25 -9.70
CA VAL A 36 20.07 -3.37 -10.65
C VAL A 36 21.45 -3.57 -11.26
N THR A 37 22.01 -4.77 -11.14
CA THR A 37 23.30 -5.13 -11.78
C THR A 37 23.09 -6.12 -12.92
N THR A 38 23.47 -5.73 -14.13
CA THR A 38 23.32 -6.56 -15.31
C THR A 38 24.42 -7.62 -15.43
N VAL A 39 24.20 -8.66 -16.22
CA VAL A 39 25.23 -9.70 -16.48
C VAL A 39 26.48 -9.16 -17.19
N GLU A 40 26.35 -8.02 -17.89
CA GLU A 40 27.45 -7.30 -18.51
C GLU A 40 28.23 -6.43 -17.50
N GLY A 41 27.85 -6.42 -16.22
CA GLY A 41 28.47 -5.63 -15.17
C GLY A 41 28.03 -4.17 -15.13
N ILE A 42 26.94 -3.81 -15.82
CA ILE A 42 26.37 -2.45 -15.78
C ILE A 42 25.50 -2.32 -14.53
N THR A 43 25.67 -1.22 -13.80
CA THR A 43 24.84 -0.91 -12.63
C THR A 43 23.88 0.22 -12.95
N LEU A 44 22.59 -0.03 -12.76
CA LEU A 44 21.52 0.97 -12.78
C LEU A 44 21.09 1.24 -11.34
N THR A 45 20.87 2.51 -10.99
CA THR A 45 20.44 2.91 -9.66
C THR A 45 19.33 3.95 -9.72
N GLY A 46 18.57 4.06 -8.64
CA GLY A 46 17.59 5.11 -8.46
C GLY A 46 17.05 5.13 -7.04
N THR A 47 16.11 6.05 -6.79
CA THR A 47 15.55 6.26 -5.46
C THR A 47 14.20 5.55 -5.35
N GLN A 48 13.97 4.88 -4.23
CA GLN A 48 12.68 4.36 -3.82
C GLN A 48 12.06 5.34 -2.81
N PRO A 49 10.84 5.86 -3.08
CA PRO A 49 10.12 6.66 -2.11
C PRO A 49 9.76 5.87 -0.85
N ASP A 50 9.66 6.54 0.28
CA ASP A 50 9.42 5.91 1.60
C ASP A 50 8.04 5.26 1.70
N TRP A 51 7.09 5.74 0.91
CA TRP A 51 5.76 5.15 0.79
C TRP A 51 5.75 3.88 -0.07
N SER A 52 6.76 3.62 -0.90
CA SER A 52 6.77 2.48 -1.82
C SER A 52 7.06 1.17 -1.10
N MET A 53 6.21 0.17 -1.28
CA MET A 53 6.35 -1.15 -0.67
C MET A 53 7.37 -2.05 -1.38
N ASP A 54 7.50 -1.93 -2.71
CA ASP A 54 8.39 -2.77 -3.51
C ASP A 54 9.73 -2.11 -3.83
N ASN A 55 10.79 -2.92 -3.89
CA ASN A 55 12.15 -2.51 -4.26
C ASN A 55 12.58 -3.26 -5.54
N PRO A 56 12.99 -2.56 -6.61
CA PRO A 56 13.35 -3.18 -7.89
C PRO A 56 14.80 -3.69 -7.93
N SER A 57 15.51 -3.74 -6.80
CA SER A 57 16.90 -4.18 -6.78
C SER A 57 17.00 -5.65 -7.18
N ASP A 58 17.80 -5.93 -8.20
CA ASP A 58 17.99 -7.28 -8.72
C ASP A 58 19.35 -7.45 -9.43
N THR A 59 19.72 -8.70 -9.71
CA THR A 59 20.94 -9.04 -10.42
C THR A 59 20.69 -10.13 -11.46
N GLY A 60 21.53 -10.20 -12.50
CA GLY A 60 21.49 -11.32 -13.45
C GLY A 60 20.55 -11.13 -14.64
N MET A 61 20.00 -9.92 -14.81
CA MET A 61 19.32 -9.52 -16.04
C MET A 61 20.34 -9.04 -17.09
N THR A 62 20.06 -9.24 -18.37
CA THR A 62 20.72 -8.46 -19.43
C THR A 62 20.30 -6.99 -19.34
N LEU A 63 21.08 -6.07 -19.93
CA LEU A 63 20.70 -4.66 -19.97
C LEU A 63 19.30 -4.44 -20.58
N ALA A 64 18.95 -5.18 -21.64
CA ALA A 64 17.64 -5.07 -22.28
C ALA A 64 16.50 -5.49 -21.33
N GLN A 65 16.68 -6.62 -20.62
CA GLN A 65 15.71 -7.09 -19.63
C GLN A 65 15.58 -6.12 -18.46
N ALA A 66 16.69 -5.55 -17.98
CA ALA A 66 16.67 -4.56 -16.90
C ALA A 66 15.88 -3.30 -17.30
N ILE A 67 16.03 -2.83 -18.54
CA ILE A 67 15.26 -1.69 -19.07
C ILE A 67 13.77 -2.03 -19.15
N ASP A 68 13.41 -3.18 -19.70
CA ASP A 68 12.01 -3.59 -19.82
C ASP A 68 11.36 -3.84 -18.45
N TYR A 69 12.09 -4.43 -17.52
CA TYR A 69 11.68 -4.60 -16.13
C TYR A 69 11.40 -3.25 -15.46
N LEU A 70 12.34 -2.30 -15.54
CA LEU A 70 12.16 -0.97 -14.94
C LEU A 70 11.00 -0.21 -15.60
N ARG A 71 10.76 -0.37 -16.91
CA ARG A 71 9.58 0.25 -17.57
C ARG A 71 8.25 -0.25 -17.02
N GLY A 72 8.16 -1.53 -16.66
CA GLY A 72 6.97 -2.12 -16.05
C GLY A 72 6.87 -1.89 -14.54
N TYR A 73 7.98 -1.51 -13.91
CA TYR A 73 8.05 -1.32 -12.46
C TYR A 73 7.24 -0.09 -12.02
N ALA A 74 6.54 -0.27 -10.90
CA ALA A 74 5.81 0.77 -10.21
C ALA A 74 6.27 0.87 -8.76
N HIS A 75 6.45 2.10 -8.29
CA HIS A 75 6.34 2.35 -6.86
C HIS A 75 4.87 2.29 -6.50
N TYR A 76 4.50 1.51 -5.49
CA TYR A 76 3.11 1.50 -5.00
C TYR A 76 3.01 1.27 -3.49
N THR A 77 1.86 1.65 -2.94
CA THR A 77 1.43 1.28 -1.60
C THR A 77 -0.04 0.92 -1.61
N MET A 78 -0.39 -0.10 -0.84
CA MET A 78 -1.78 -0.52 -0.64
C MET A 78 -2.35 0.27 0.53
N LEU A 79 -3.50 0.90 0.31
CA LEU A 79 -4.19 1.63 1.36
C LEU A 79 -5.22 0.69 1.99
N PRO A 80 -5.16 0.46 3.32
CA PRO A 80 -6.10 -0.41 3.98
C PRO A 80 -7.49 0.22 3.91
N VAL A 81 -8.32 -0.30 3.01
CA VAL A 81 -9.73 0.05 2.95
C VAL A 81 -10.51 -0.99 3.73
N ASP A 82 -11.45 -0.52 4.55
CA ASP A 82 -12.39 -1.43 5.18
C ASP A 82 -13.18 -2.14 4.07
N PRO A 83 -13.28 -3.48 4.10
CA PRO A 83 -14.08 -4.18 3.12
C PRO A 83 -15.52 -3.66 3.22
N VAL A 84 -16.01 -3.02 2.16
CA VAL A 84 -17.44 -2.88 1.97
C VAL A 84 -17.93 -4.29 1.69
N LEU A 85 -18.43 -4.93 2.74
CA LEU A 85 -19.00 -6.24 2.64
C LEU A 85 -20.38 -6.11 2.01
N PRO A 86 -20.72 -6.98 1.04
CA PRO A 86 -22.09 -7.08 0.60
C PRO A 86 -22.98 -7.26 1.84
N PRO A 87 -24.21 -6.73 1.84
CA PRO A 87 -25.26 -7.29 2.70
C PRO A 87 -25.15 -8.81 2.62
N ALA A 88 -25.45 -9.56 3.69
CA ALA A 88 -25.48 -11.02 3.63
C ALA A 88 -26.60 -11.47 2.67
N THR A 89 -26.42 -11.24 1.38
CA THR A 89 -27.08 -11.91 0.28
C THR A 89 -26.53 -13.30 0.40
N LEU A 90 -27.39 -14.20 0.88
CA LEU A 90 -27.16 -15.62 0.83
C LEU A 90 -26.95 -15.93 -0.66
N ASP A 91 -25.70 -15.95 -1.09
CA ASP A 91 -25.38 -16.47 -2.40
C ASP A 91 -25.86 -17.90 -2.37
N THR A 92 -26.81 -18.20 -3.24
CA THR A 92 -27.46 -19.50 -3.27
C THR A 92 -26.99 -20.13 -4.55
N ASP A 93 -26.25 -21.25 -4.45
CA ASP A 93 -25.78 -21.93 -5.66
C ASP A 93 -26.97 -22.40 -6.50
N ILE A 94 -26.68 -22.90 -7.70
CA ILE A 94 -27.66 -23.46 -8.63
C ILE A 94 -28.52 -24.59 -8.01
N ASN A 95 -28.11 -25.13 -6.86
CA ASN A 95 -28.79 -26.22 -6.14
C ASN A 95 -29.58 -25.72 -4.91
N GLY A 96 -29.68 -24.40 -4.69
CA GLY A 96 -30.36 -23.87 -3.51
C GLY A 96 -29.51 -23.93 -2.22
N THR A 97 -28.23 -24.27 -2.32
CA THR A 97 -27.31 -24.36 -1.19
C THR A 97 -26.73 -22.99 -0.89
N ARG A 98 -26.75 -22.59 0.39
CA ARG A 98 -26.11 -21.37 0.85
C ARG A 98 -24.60 -21.47 0.62
N VAL A 99 -24.10 -20.72 -0.36
CA VAL A 99 -22.69 -20.49 -0.58
C VAL A 99 -22.21 -19.45 0.43
N ARG A 100 -21.04 -19.73 0.96
CA ARG A 100 -20.33 -18.98 1.99
C ARG A 100 -20.39 -17.47 1.74
N GLU A 101 -20.52 -16.69 2.81
CA GLU A 101 -20.26 -15.25 2.81
C GLU A 101 -18.93 -14.99 2.10
N SER A 102 -19.01 -14.48 0.88
CA SER A 102 -17.82 -14.11 0.15
C SER A 102 -17.40 -12.73 0.64
N THR A 103 -16.32 -12.70 1.40
CA THR A 103 -15.68 -11.48 1.93
C THR A 103 -14.87 -10.76 0.85
N SER A 104 -15.36 -10.75 -0.39
CA SER A 104 -14.70 -10.02 -1.47
C SER A 104 -14.77 -8.52 -1.16
N MET A 105 -13.61 -7.87 -1.08
CA MET A 105 -13.52 -6.41 -0.96
C MET A 105 -14.12 -5.78 -2.22
N MET A 106 -15.19 -4.99 -2.08
CA MET A 106 -15.75 -4.26 -3.23
C MET A 106 -14.85 -3.12 -3.71
N PHE A 107 -14.06 -2.54 -2.79
CA PHE A 107 -13.15 -1.44 -3.07
C PHE A 107 -11.73 -1.83 -2.70
N ALA A 108 -10.77 -1.41 -3.50
CA ALA A 108 -9.36 -1.36 -3.15
C ALA A 108 -8.79 -0.02 -3.59
N ALA A 109 -7.88 0.54 -2.80
CA ALA A 109 -7.19 1.78 -3.13
C ALA A 109 -5.68 1.58 -3.04
N GLN A 110 -4.97 2.17 -3.98
CA GLN A 110 -3.52 2.21 -3.97
C GLN A 110 -3.03 3.56 -4.48
N ILE A 111 -1.89 4.01 -3.97
CA ILE A 111 -1.11 5.07 -4.62
C ILE A 111 -0.01 4.39 -5.41
N ALA A 112 0.14 4.74 -6.68
CA ALA A 112 1.15 4.17 -7.57
C ALA A 112 1.81 5.24 -8.46
N CYS A 113 3.05 4.99 -8.86
CA CYS A 113 3.82 5.79 -9.81
C CYS A 113 4.66 4.86 -10.68
N HIS A 114 4.64 5.06 -12.00
CA HIS A 114 5.51 4.34 -12.94
C HIS A 114 6.64 5.27 -13.39
N PRO A 115 7.76 5.35 -12.65
CA PRO A 115 8.79 6.37 -12.86
C PRO A 115 9.43 6.32 -14.25
N TYR A 116 9.45 5.14 -14.87
CA TYR A 116 10.06 4.88 -16.16
C TYR A 116 9.04 4.65 -17.28
N ALA A 117 7.75 4.90 -17.03
CA ALA A 117 6.70 4.79 -18.04
C ALA A 117 6.98 5.67 -19.25
N GLN A 118 6.49 5.29 -20.42
CA GLN A 118 6.65 6.12 -21.61
C GLN A 118 5.88 7.44 -21.50
N GLN A 119 4.67 7.39 -20.94
CA GLN A 119 3.80 8.55 -20.84
C GLN A 119 4.17 9.42 -19.63
N PRO A 120 4.41 10.74 -19.80
CA PRO A 120 4.80 11.61 -18.69
C PRO A 120 3.81 11.66 -17.53
N HIS A 121 2.52 11.48 -17.78
CA HIS A 121 1.49 11.53 -16.75
C HIS A 121 1.45 10.27 -15.86
N GLU A 122 2.07 9.17 -16.28
CA GLU A 122 2.22 7.95 -15.48
C GLU A 122 3.44 8.03 -14.53
N ARG A 123 4.36 8.98 -14.78
CA ARG A 123 5.58 9.22 -13.99
C ARG A 123 5.35 10.13 -12.80
N VAL A 124 4.11 10.35 -12.41
CA VAL A 124 3.74 11.09 -11.21
C VAL A 124 2.84 10.20 -10.35
N PRO A 125 2.95 10.25 -9.02
CA PRO A 125 2.07 9.48 -8.15
C PRO A 125 0.60 9.80 -8.42
N THR A 126 -0.19 8.75 -8.56
CA THR A 126 -1.65 8.80 -8.73
C THR A 126 -2.31 7.80 -7.79
N ALA A 127 -3.53 8.10 -7.35
CA ALA A 127 -4.36 7.11 -6.66
C ALA A 127 -5.18 6.33 -7.69
N SER A 128 -5.19 5.01 -7.58
CA SER A 128 -6.07 4.13 -8.34
C SER A 128 -7.09 3.50 -7.40
N LEU A 129 -8.35 3.49 -7.82
CA LEU A 129 -9.45 2.85 -7.11
C LEU A 129 -9.96 1.69 -7.97
N THR A 130 -9.94 0.49 -7.40
CA THR A 130 -10.55 -0.69 -8.00
C THR A 130 -11.93 -0.87 -7.40
N ILE A 131 -12.94 -0.98 -8.25
CA ILE A 131 -14.31 -1.33 -7.88
C ILE A 131 -14.59 -2.69 -8.52
N VAL A 132 -15.02 -3.67 -7.73
CA VAL A 132 -15.31 -5.01 -8.26
C VAL A 132 -16.57 -4.98 -9.14
N ASP A 133 -16.42 -5.37 -10.41
CA ASP A 133 -17.40 -5.20 -11.49
C ASP A 133 -18.56 -6.22 -11.52
N ALA A 134 -18.59 -7.21 -10.60
CA ALA A 134 -19.37 -8.44 -10.80
C ALA A 134 -20.45 -8.74 -9.74
N TRP A 135 -21.02 -7.73 -9.07
CA TRP A 135 -21.98 -7.96 -7.98
C TRP A 135 -23.31 -7.25 -8.20
N ASP A 136 -24.35 -8.04 -8.52
CA ASP A 136 -25.74 -7.60 -8.48
C ASP A 136 -26.32 -7.85 -7.08
N PHE A 137 -26.89 -6.80 -6.47
CA PHE A 137 -27.56 -6.88 -5.18
C PHE A 137 -29.07 -6.99 -5.36
N GLU A 138 -29.60 -8.19 -5.23
CA GLU A 138 -31.05 -8.43 -5.27
C GLU A 138 -31.67 -8.54 -3.87
N GLY A 139 -32.96 -8.23 -3.76
CA GLY A 139 -33.74 -8.46 -2.53
C GLY A 139 -33.37 -7.58 -1.32
N LEU A 140 -32.71 -6.44 -1.54
CA LEU A 140 -32.30 -5.54 -0.45
C LEU A 140 -33.49 -5.01 0.35
N THR A 141 -33.45 -5.16 1.67
CA THR A 141 -34.38 -4.46 2.56
C THR A 141 -33.98 -2.98 2.69
N PRO A 142 -34.89 -2.09 3.16
CA PRO A 142 -34.52 -0.72 3.49
C PRO A 142 -33.35 -0.61 4.48
N ALA A 143 -33.24 -1.55 5.42
CA ALA A 143 -32.14 -1.60 6.38
C ALA A 143 -30.81 -1.99 5.70
N ASP A 144 -30.84 -2.94 4.76
CA ASP A 144 -29.66 -3.33 3.98
C ASP A 144 -29.15 -2.18 3.11
N LEU A 145 -30.07 -1.47 2.46
CA LEU A 145 -29.74 -0.29 1.66
C LEU A 145 -29.13 0.83 2.52
N ALA A 146 -29.69 1.06 3.72
CA ALA A 146 -29.14 2.04 4.66
C ALA A 146 -27.74 1.66 5.14
N ARG A 147 -27.49 0.38 5.45
CA ARG A 147 -26.15 -0.12 5.82
C ARG A 147 -25.15 0.06 4.69
N PHE A 148 -25.52 -0.35 3.47
CA PHE A 148 -24.67 -0.20 2.29
C PHE A 148 -24.32 1.27 2.05
N ALA A 149 -25.31 2.16 2.09
CA ALA A 149 -25.07 3.60 1.94
C ALA A 149 -24.13 4.17 3.02
N THR A 150 -24.20 3.67 4.26
CA THR A 150 -23.26 4.04 5.33
C THR A 150 -21.84 3.57 5.02
N GLN A 151 -21.65 2.33 4.56
CA GLN A 151 -20.33 1.82 4.20
C GLN A 151 -19.68 2.63 3.07
N ILE A 152 -20.46 3.01 2.04
CA ILE A 152 -19.98 3.89 0.96
C ILE A 152 -19.56 5.25 1.50
N ARG A 153 -20.33 5.84 2.44
CA ARG A 153 -19.94 7.11 3.08
C ARG A 153 -18.66 6.98 3.88
N THR A 154 -18.53 5.93 4.69
CA THR A 154 -17.29 5.66 5.43
C THR A 154 -16.09 5.52 4.49
N GLN A 155 -16.27 4.89 3.33
CA GLN A 155 -15.21 4.78 2.33
C GLN A 155 -14.86 6.13 1.70
N ALA A 156 -15.85 6.97 1.42
CA ALA A 156 -15.64 8.33 0.92
C ALA A 156 -14.91 9.18 1.96
N ASP A 157 -15.32 9.12 3.23
CA ASP A 157 -14.68 9.82 4.34
C ASP A 157 -13.20 9.39 4.46
N TYR A 158 -12.91 8.09 4.33
CA TYR A 158 -11.53 7.58 4.33
C TYR A 158 -10.70 8.11 3.16
N PHE A 159 -11.28 8.20 1.96
CA PHE A 159 -10.58 8.79 0.81
C PHE A 159 -10.24 10.25 1.04
N GLU A 160 -11.14 11.02 1.63
CA GLU A 160 -10.93 12.42 1.94
C GLU A 160 -9.94 12.62 3.09
N SER A 161 -10.08 11.87 4.19
CA SER A 161 -9.31 12.09 5.41
C SER A 161 -7.91 11.48 5.38
N THR A 162 -7.68 10.48 4.52
CA THR A 162 -6.43 9.69 4.54
C THR A 162 -5.80 9.62 3.17
N VAL A 163 -6.50 9.07 2.17
CA VAL A 163 -5.90 8.81 0.85
C VAL A 163 -5.48 10.09 0.12
N LEU A 164 -6.32 11.13 0.18
CA LEU A 164 -6.01 12.41 -0.47
C LEU A 164 -4.80 13.11 0.18
N PRO A 165 -4.71 13.27 1.51
CA PRO A 165 -3.49 13.76 2.17
C PRO A 165 -2.23 12.95 1.84
N ASP A 166 -2.32 11.62 1.84
CA ASP A 166 -1.19 10.74 1.52
C ASP A 166 -0.74 10.92 0.07
N LEU A 167 -1.69 11.04 -0.86
CA LEU A 167 -1.37 11.32 -2.27
C LEU A 167 -0.71 12.68 -2.45
N ILE A 168 -1.19 13.71 -1.76
CA ILE A 168 -0.57 15.05 -1.79
C ILE A 168 0.88 14.94 -1.31
N THR A 169 1.10 14.31 -0.16
CA THR A 169 2.43 14.10 0.43
C THR A 169 3.33 13.34 -0.53
N ALA A 170 2.85 12.25 -1.11
CA ALA A 170 3.61 11.46 -2.09
C ALA A 170 3.99 12.28 -3.33
N ARG A 171 3.14 13.19 -3.79
CA ARG A 171 3.42 14.06 -4.94
C ARG A 171 4.41 15.18 -4.63
N GLU A 172 4.32 15.79 -3.44
CA GLU A 172 5.28 16.79 -2.99
C GLU A 172 6.67 16.18 -2.85
N ASP A 173 6.74 15.03 -2.19
CA ASP A 173 7.94 14.22 -2.03
C ASP A 173 8.54 13.80 -3.39
N TRP A 174 7.69 13.35 -4.31
CA TRP A 174 8.11 13.01 -5.68
C TRP A 174 8.71 14.22 -6.41
N ALA A 175 8.05 15.37 -6.35
CA ALA A 175 8.49 16.60 -7.00
C ALA A 175 9.81 17.12 -6.44
N ALA A 176 10.04 17.01 -5.13
CA ALA A 176 11.29 17.40 -4.49
C ALA A 176 12.49 16.57 -4.98
N ARG A 177 12.27 15.28 -5.30
CA ARG A 177 13.33 14.37 -5.77
C ARG A 177 13.48 14.33 -7.28
N HIS A 178 12.46 14.74 -8.02
CA HIS A 178 12.45 14.76 -9.48
C HIS A 178 12.16 16.17 -9.98
N PRO A 179 13.07 17.14 -9.74
CA PRO A 179 12.88 18.49 -10.24
C PRO A 179 12.73 18.43 -11.76
N ALA A 180 11.68 19.10 -12.26
CA ALA A 180 11.49 19.24 -13.70
C ALA A 180 12.77 19.81 -14.31
N ALA A 181 13.28 19.16 -15.36
CA ALA A 181 14.41 19.69 -16.08
C ALA A 181 14.12 21.15 -16.46
N PRO A 182 15.07 22.08 -16.26
CA PRO A 182 14.86 23.47 -16.62
C PRO A 182 14.44 23.50 -18.09
N ALA A 183 13.31 24.15 -18.38
CA ALA A 183 12.80 24.30 -19.74
C ALA A 183 13.96 24.81 -20.60
N SER A 184 14.40 23.99 -21.55
CA SER A 184 15.50 24.36 -22.43
C SER A 184 15.10 25.65 -23.11
N SER A 185 15.83 26.75 -22.83
CA SER A 185 15.57 28.04 -23.44
C SER A 185 15.39 27.84 -24.95
N PRO A 186 14.35 28.42 -25.56
CA PRO A 186 14.14 28.27 -27.00
C PRO A 186 15.41 28.70 -27.71
N SER A 187 16.03 27.75 -28.42
CA SER A 187 17.20 28.01 -29.25
C SER A 187 16.85 29.18 -30.15
N LYS A 188 17.57 30.29 -29.96
CA LYS A 188 17.37 31.53 -30.71
C LYS A 188 17.57 31.18 -32.18
N ALA A 189 16.48 31.20 -32.94
CA ALA A 189 16.49 30.89 -34.36
C ALA A 189 17.57 31.73 -35.05
N GLU A 190 18.51 31.04 -35.69
CA GLU A 190 19.53 31.63 -36.54
C GLU A 190 18.83 32.18 -37.79
N PRO A 191 18.97 33.49 -38.11
CA PRO A 191 18.35 34.06 -39.28
C PRO A 191 19.11 33.65 -40.56
N PRO A 192 18.43 33.66 -41.73
CA PRO A 192 18.96 33.17 -43.00
C PRO A 192 20.14 33.99 -43.56
#